data_AF-A0A8S1UET9-F1
#
_entry.id   AF-A0A8S1UET9-F1
#
_cell.length_a   1.000
_cell.length_b   1.000
_cell.length_c   1.000
_cell.angle_alpha   90.00
_cell.angle_beta   90.00
_cell.angle_gamma   90.00
#
_symmetry.space_group_name_H-M   'P 1'
#
loop_
_entity.id
_entity.type
_entity.pdbx_description
1 polymer ?
#
loop_
_entity_poly.entity_id
_entity_poly.type
_entity_poly.pdbx_seq_one_letter_code
_entity_poly.pdbx_strand_id
1 'polypeptide(L)'
;MGVCSVVCQQQTKNIVNESAIVTETIKQAIQEDTSTSRPTQQQDRQLHMETGAIYEGDLVNGIRSGKGRQVWPDGSYYEGDFLNDMADGKGILVNAEGSVYDGEWLEDKASGFGKYHSHDGLYYEGQWLEDKQHGIGKEINSRNECYEGEFVRGVKQGVGKLTLNAEEFYEGEFQNGMMHGKGTYTWKNKKSYTGEWKEGQMDGFGIMKWEDGRYYEGNFQKGKQHGEGTFVWKGKKYVGAWINGYQEGEGTYYDKQGQSRVGIWKNGKRVEWVNDISSSNSIEQTI
;
A
#
# COMPACT_ATOMS: atom_id res chain seq x y z
N MET A 1 -16.59 3.47 10.48
CA MET A 1 -15.33 3.39 9.69
C MET A 1 -15.09 1.95 9.18
N GLY A 2 -16.04 1.37 8.45
CA GLY A 2 -15.92 -0.01 7.92
C GLY A 2 -16.29 -0.12 6.43
N VAL A 3 -16.35 1.01 5.73
CA VAL A 3 -16.91 1.07 4.36
C VAL A 3 -15.83 0.75 3.30
N CYS A 4 -14.57 1.15 3.49
CA CYS A 4 -13.51 0.89 2.50
C CYS A 4 -13.19 -0.61 2.29
N SER A 5 -13.19 -1.44 3.35
CA SER A 5 -12.79 -2.85 3.25
C SER A 5 -13.83 -3.73 2.54
N VAL A 6 -15.12 -3.44 2.71
CA VAL A 6 -16.22 -4.19 2.07
C VAL A 6 -16.43 -3.69 0.64
N VAL A 7 -16.30 -2.39 0.41
CA VAL A 7 -16.39 -1.77 -0.93
C VAL A 7 -15.25 -2.27 -1.83
N CYS A 8 -14.03 -2.45 -1.32
CA CYS A 8 -12.93 -3.08 -2.09
C CYS A 8 -13.28 -4.49 -2.60
N GLN A 9 -13.85 -5.35 -1.74
CA GLN A 9 -14.13 -6.74 -2.07
C GLN A 9 -15.35 -6.94 -2.99
N GLN A 10 -16.30 -6.00 -2.95
CA GLN A 10 -17.48 -6.01 -3.84
C GLN A 10 -17.20 -5.34 -5.18
N GLN A 11 -16.36 -4.30 -5.23
CA GLN A 11 -15.91 -3.69 -6.48
C GLN A 11 -15.06 -4.66 -7.32
N THR A 12 -14.16 -5.44 -6.71
CA THR A 12 -13.33 -6.41 -7.45
C THR A 12 -14.13 -7.48 -8.18
N LYS A 13 -15.20 -8.03 -7.58
CA LYS A 13 -16.07 -9.02 -8.25
C LYS A 13 -16.83 -8.44 -9.43
N ASN A 14 -17.29 -7.19 -9.33
CA ASN A 14 -18.03 -6.54 -10.40
C ASN A 14 -17.11 -6.18 -11.56
N ILE A 15 -15.91 -5.66 -11.29
CA ILE A 15 -15.00 -5.23 -12.36
C ILE A 15 -14.39 -6.42 -13.11
N VAL A 16 -14.06 -7.52 -12.42
CA VAL A 16 -13.58 -8.76 -13.07
C VAL A 16 -14.66 -9.37 -13.97
N ASN A 17 -15.92 -9.36 -13.52
CA ASN A 17 -17.03 -9.83 -14.34
C ASN A 17 -17.27 -8.92 -15.55
N GLU A 18 -17.24 -7.59 -15.38
CA GLU A 18 -17.41 -6.65 -16.49
C GLU A 18 -16.29 -6.79 -17.54
N SER A 19 -15.02 -6.91 -17.12
CA SER A 19 -13.89 -7.11 -18.03
C SER A 19 -13.95 -8.45 -18.77
N ALA A 20 -14.37 -9.53 -18.09
CA ALA A 20 -14.54 -10.84 -18.72
C ALA A 20 -15.69 -10.84 -19.74
N ILE A 21 -16.82 -10.20 -19.42
CA ILE A 21 -17.97 -10.05 -20.32
C ILE A 21 -17.59 -9.23 -21.55
N VAL A 22 -16.85 -8.12 -21.39
CA VAL A 22 -16.34 -7.31 -22.50
C VAL A 22 -15.42 -8.14 -23.39
N THR A 23 -14.49 -8.89 -22.79
CA THR A 23 -13.54 -9.75 -23.54
C THR A 23 -14.26 -10.85 -24.32
N GLU A 24 -15.27 -11.50 -23.74
CA GLU A 24 -15.99 -12.60 -24.35
C GLU A 24 -16.95 -12.12 -25.46
N THR A 25 -17.63 -10.99 -25.23
CA THR A 25 -18.50 -10.35 -26.23
C THR A 25 -17.71 -9.91 -27.47
N ILE A 26 -16.50 -9.38 -27.27
CA ILE A 26 -15.63 -8.93 -28.37
C ILE A 26 -15.00 -10.12 -29.12
N LYS A 27 -14.61 -11.20 -28.42
CA LYS A 27 -14.16 -12.44 -29.08
C LYS A 27 -15.23 -13.03 -30.00
N GLN A 28 -16.50 -12.97 -29.60
CA GLN A 28 -17.63 -13.43 -30.41
C GLN A 28 -17.84 -12.55 -31.65
N ALA A 29 -17.78 -11.22 -31.51
CA ALA A 29 -17.93 -10.29 -32.65
C ALA A 29 -16.85 -10.49 -33.74
N ILE A 30 -15.61 -10.78 -33.37
CA ILE A 30 -14.50 -11.04 -34.32
C ILE A 30 -14.71 -12.36 -35.07
N GLN A 31 -15.26 -13.37 -34.40
CA GLN A 31 -15.52 -14.67 -35.02
C GLN A 31 -16.64 -14.59 -36.08
N GLU A 32 -17.63 -13.72 -35.86
CA GLU A 32 -18.76 -13.53 -36.78
C GLU A 32 -18.37 -12.76 -38.05
N ASP A 33 -17.46 -11.77 -37.95
CA ASP A 33 -17.06 -10.92 -39.08
C ASP A 33 -16.16 -11.65 -40.11
N THR A 34 -15.51 -12.75 -39.71
CA THR A 34 -14.74 -13.60 -40.64
C THR A 34 -15.60 -14.51 -41.53
N SER A 35 -16.92 -14.51 -41.37
CA SER A 35 -17.83 -15.47 -42.02
C SER A 35 -18.81 -14.90 -43.05
N THR A 36 -18.87 -13.58 -43.27
CA THR A 36 -19.82 -13.00 -44.24
C THR A 36 -19.16 -12.13 -45.29
N SER A 37 -19.23 -12.57 -46.55
CA SER A 37 -18.89 -11.75 -47.71
C SER A 37 -19.97 -10.68 -47.95
N ARG A 38 -19.59 -9.40 -47.86
CA ARG A 38 -20.43 -8.26 -48.28
C ARG A 38 -19.71 -7.33 -49.27
N PRO A 39 -20.46 -6.65 -50.15
CA PRO A 39 -19.92 -6.03 -51.35
C PRO A 39 -19.38 -4.61 -51.11
N THR A 40 -18.15 -4.40 -51.59
CA THR A 40 -17.54 -3.22 -52.23
C THR A 40 -18.15 -1.83 -51.97
N GLN A 41 -17.83 -1.22 -50.81
CA GLN A 41 -17.54 0.23 -50.64
C GLN A 41 -16.94 0.57 -49.25
N GLN A 42 -16.15 -0.34 -48.68
CA GLN A 42 -15.70 -0.28 -47.27
C GLN A 42 -14.20 -0.60 -47.13
N GLN A 43 -13.39 -0.22 -48.11
CA GLN A 43 -11.99 -0.65 -48.20
C GLN A 43 -10.99 0.35 -47.59
N ASP A 44 -11.46 1.51 -47.09
CA ASP A 44 -10.62 2.64 -46.65
C ASP A 44 -10.52 2.82 -45.13
N ARG A 45 -11.09 1.89 -44.34
CA ARG A 45 -11.03 1.96 -42.87
C ARG A 45 -10.10 0.95 -42.23
N GLN A 46 -9.53 0.04 -43.01
CA GLN A 46 -8.68 -1.05 -42.51
C GLN A 46 -7.24 -0.88 -43.00
N LEU A 47 -6.29 -0.80 -42.06
CA LEU A 47 -4.86 -0.80 -42.37
C LEU A 47 -4.23 -2.11 -41.91
N HIS A 48 -3.56 -2.78 -42.84
CA HIS A 48 -2.70 -3.93 -42.53
C HIS A 48 -1.28 -3.43 -42.30
N MET A 49 -0.81 -3.52 -41.06
CA MET A 49 0.53 -3.08 -40.70
C MET A 49 1.56 -4.15 -41.11
N GLU A 50 2.80 -3.73 -41.38
CA GLU A 50 3.90 -4.65 -41.70
C GLU A 50 4.15 -5.70 -40.58
N THR A 51 3.76 -5.37 -39.35
CA THR A 51 3.84 -6.24 -38.17
C THR A 51 2.78 -7.37 -38.15
N GLY A 52 1.87 -7.39 -39.11
CA GLY A 52 0.69 -8.27 -39.11
C GLY A 52 -0.46 -7.76 -38.24
N ALA A 53 -0.31 -6.63 -37.57
CA ALA A 53 -1.41 -5.98 -36.87
C ALA A 53 -2.44 -5.43 -37.86
N ILE A 54 -3.71 -5.48 -37.46
CA ILE A 54 -4.83 -4.97 -38.23
C ILE A 54 -5.42 -3.80 -37.46
N TYR A 55 -5.45 -2.63 -38.09
CA TYR A 55 -6.11 -1.45 -37.58
C TYR A 55 -7.42 -1.20 -38.31
N GLU A 56 -8.46 -0.83 -37.57
CA GLU A 56 -9.72 -0.32 -38.11
C GLU A 56 -10.09 1.00 -37.42
N GLY A 57 -10.28 2.09 -38.17
CA GLY A 57 -10.66 3.37 -37.57
C GLY A 57 -10.44 4.60 -38.45
N ASP A 58 -10.44 5.75 -37.80
CA ASP A 58 -10.28 7.06 -38.43
C ASP A 58 -8.83 7.28 -38.92
N LEU A 59 -8.73 7.75 -40.18
CA LEU A 59 -7.47 8.09 -40.81
C LEU A 59 -7.47 9.56 -41.23
N VAL A 60 -6.39 10.27 -40.94
CA VAL A 60 -6.13 11.63 -41.44
C VAL A 60 -4.86 11.57 -42.27
N ASN A 61 -4.97 11.80 -43.58
CA ASN A 61 -3.86 11.67 -44.54
C ASN A 61 -3.15 10.30 -44.49
N GLY A 62 -3.91 9.22 -44.25
CA GLY A 62 -3.38 7.85 -44.17
C GLY A 62 -2.69 7.50 -42.84
N ILE A 63 -2.69 8.40 -41.87
CA ILE A 63 -2.13 8.21 -40.52
C ILE A 63 -3.29 8.00 -39.54
N ARG A 64 -3.14 7.08 -38.58
CA ARG A 64 -4.18 6.80 -37.56
C ARG A 64 -4.38 8.05 -36.70
N SER A 65 -5.59 8.60 -36.73
CA SER A 65 -5.94 9.83 -36.01
C SER A 65 -7.45 9.91 -35.83
N GLY A 66 -7.92 10.01 -34.58
CA GLY A 66 -9.33 9.88 -34.21
C GLY A 66 -9.59 8.57 -33.48
N LYS A 67 -10.79 8.00 -33.59
CA LYS A 67 -11.12 6.73 -32.92
C LYS A 67 -10.68 5.54 -33.77
N GLY A 68 -10.16 4.51 -33.14
CA GLY A 68 -9.85 3.28 -33.84
C GLY A 68 -9.58 2.11 -32.91
N ARG A 69 -9.39 0.95 -33.55
CA ARG A 69 -9.11 -0.32 -32.91
C ARG A 69 -7.96 -1.01 -33.63
N GLN A 70 -6.94 -1.40 -32.90
CA GLN A 70 -5.82 -2.17 -33.41
C GLN A 70 -5.79 -3.54 -32.76
N VAL A 71 -5.68 -4.60 -33.56
CA VAL A 71 -5.55 -5.98 -33.11
C VAL A 71 -4.20 -6.52 -33.57
N TRP A 72 -3.41 -7.04 -32.63
CA TRP A 72 -2.12 -7.66 -32.93
C TRP A 72 -2.28 -9.18 -33.16
N PRO A 73 -1.30 -9.85 -33.81
CA PRO A 73 -1.37 -11.28 -34.11
C PRO A 73 -1.50 -12.19 -32.88
N ASP A 74 -1.03 -11.74 -31.70
CA ASP A 74 -1.14 -12.47 -30.43
C ASP A 74 -2.55 -12.38 -29.81
N GLY A 75 -3.46 -11.65 -30.44
CA GLY A 75 -4.83 -11.41 -29.97
C GLY A 75 -4.96 -10.27 -28.97
N SER A 76 -3.85 -9.58 -28.61
CA SER A 76 -3.94 -8.32 -27.90
C SER A 76 -4.63 -7.27 -28.78
N TYR A 77 -5.26 -6.28 -28.15
CA TYR A 77 -5.86 -5.17 -28.88
C TYR A 77 -5.90 -3.88 -28.07
N TYR A 78 -5.83 -2.77 -28.78
CA TYR A 78 -6.08 -1.43 -28.27
C TYR A 78 -7.31 -0.87 -28.97
N GLU A 79 -8.20 -0.24 -28.21
CA GLU A 79 -9.35 0.48 -28.72
C GLU A 79 -9.44 1.84 -28.04
N GLY A 80 -9.37 2.92 -28.82
CA GLY A 80 -9.32 4.25 -28.23
C GLY A 80 -9.00 5.37 -29.20
N ASP A 81 -8.59 6.48 -28.62
CA ASP A 81 -8.11 7.65 -29.35
C ASP A 81 -6.70 7.42 -29.89
N PHE A 82 -6.50 7.84 -31.12
CA PHE A 82 -5.22 7.92 -31.80
C PHE A 82 -4.93 9.37 -32.19
N LEU A 83 -3.67 9.77 -32.10
CA LEU A 83 -3.16 11.01 -32.66
C LEU A 83 -1.79 10.75 -33.29
N ASN A 84 -1.65 11.07 -34.58
CA ASN A 84 -0.40 10.90 -35.33
C ASN A 84 0.21 9.49 -35.16
N ASP A 85 -0.59 8.44 -35.40
CA ASP A 85 -0.19 7.03 -35.27
C ASP A 85 0.10 6.53 -33.84
N MET A 86 -0.13 7.34 -32.81
CA MET A 86 0.07 6.95 -31.42
C MET A 86 -1.25 6.89 -30.64
N ALA A 87 -1.34 6.01 -29.65
CA ALA A 87 -2.39 6.07 -28.64
C ALA A 87 -2.24 7.37 -27.83
N ASP A 88 -3.26 8.22 -27.88
CA ASP A 88 -3.24 9.56 -27.30
C ASP A 88 -4.68 10.00 -27.03
N GLY A 89 -5.03 10.25 -25.77
CA GLY A 89 -6.41 10.44 -25.33
C GLY A 89 -6.90 9.28 -24.47
N LYS A 90 -8.10 8.76 -24.71
CA LYS A 90 -8.68 7.65 -23.91
C LYS A 90 -8.70 6.36 -24.70
N GLY A 91 -8.34 5.26 -24.04
CA GLY A 91 -8.40 3.96 -24.66
C GLY A 91 -8.22 2.80 -23.70
N ILE A 92 -8.57 1.62 -24.20
CA ILE A 92 -8.48 0.35 -23.50
C ILE A 92 -7.46 -0.52 -24.25
N LEU A 93 -6.46 -1.01 -23.53
CA LEU A 93 -5.52 -2.04 -24.00
C LEU A 93 -5.82 -3.35 -23.28
N VAL A 94 -6.02 -4.42 -24.04
CA VAL A 94 -6.10 -5.79 -23.52
C VAL A 94 -4.94 -6.59 -24.09
N ASN A 95 -4.07 -7.12 -23.23
CA ASN A 95 -2.97 -7.97 -23.67
C ASN A 95 -3.42 -9.42 -23.91
N ALA A 96 -2.57 -10.24 -24.53
CA ALA A 96 -2.90 -11.63 -24.87
C ALA A 96 -3.20 -12.52 -23.64
N GLU A 97 -2.67 -12.16 -22.47
CA GLU A 97 -2.89 -12.87 -21.21
C GLU A 97 -4.18 -12.44 -20.49
N GLY A 98 -4.86 -11.40 -20.99
CA GLY A 98 -6.08 -10.86 -20.41
C GLY A 98 -5.88 -9.75 -19.37
N SER A 99 -4.66 -9.21 -19.24
CA SER A 99 -4.46 -7.96 -18.50
C SER A 99 -5.10 -6.81 -19.26
N VAL A 100 -5.76 -5.90 -18.53
CA VAL A 100 -6.50 -4.77 -19.09
C VAL A 100 -6.00 -3.48 -18.50
N TYR A 101 -5.73 -2.50 -19.35
CA TYR A 101 -5.59 -1.09 -18.98
C TYR A 101 -6.75 -0.31 -19.60
N ASP A 102 -7.48 0.46 -18.81
CA ASP A 102 -8.54 1.38 -19.25
C ASP A 102 -8.21 2.76 -18.68
N GLY A 103 -7.81 3.71 -19.53
CA GLY A 103 -7.35 5.00 -19.05
C GLY A 103 -6.90 5.97 -20.12
N GLU A 104 -6.16 6.97 -19.65
CA GLU A 104 -5.56 8.01 -20.47
C GLU A 104 -4.20 7.58 -21.03
N TRP A 105 -3.95 7.98 -22.27
CA TRP A 105 -2.76 7.69 -23.06
C TRP A 105 -2.16 8.99 -23.55
N LEU A 106 -0.83 9.02 -23.63
CA LEU A 106 -0.06 10.09 -24.25
C LEU A 106 1.15 9.47 -24.94
N GLU A 107 1.26 9.67 -26.26
CA GLU A 107 2.38 9.16 -27.06
C GLU A 107 2.67 7.66 -26.80
N ASP A 108 1.64 6.81 -26.95
CA ASP A 108 1.69 5.35 -26.73
C ASP A 108 1.91 4.89 -25.29
N LYS A 109 1.93 5.81 -24.31
CA LYS A 109 2.16 5.48 -22.90
C LYS A 109 0.96 5.79 -22.03
N ALA A 110 0.65 4.90 -21.09
CA ALA A 110 -0.31 5.16 -20.03
C ALA A 110 0.12 6.39 -19.22
N SER A 111 -0.69 7.44 -19.27
CA SER A 111 -0.39 8.76 -18.72
C SER A 111 -1.68 9.49 -18.38
N GLY A 112 -1.80 10.04 -17.16
CA GLY A 112 -3.07 10.59 -16.66
C GLY A 112 -3.78 9.60 -15.74
N PHE A 113 -5.11 9.58 -15.69
CA PHE A 113 -5.84 8.64 -14.85
C PHE A 113 -6.15 7.34 -15.59
N GLY A 114 -6.03 6.20 -14.90
CA GLY A 114 -6.35 4.90 -15.49
C GLY A 114 -6.51 3.78 -14.48
N LYS A 115 -7.16 2.72 -14.92
CA LYS A 115 -7.39 1.47 -14.19
C LYS A 115 -6.62 0.35 -14.87
N TYR A 116 -5.92 -0.44 -14.08
CA TYR A 116 -5.19 -1.60 -14.54
C TYR A 116 -5.63 -2.84 -13.77
N HIS A 117 -5.95 -3.89 -14.51
CA HIS A 117 -6.21 -5.23 -14.01
C HIS A 117 -5.19 -6.17 -14.62
N SER A 118 -4.25 -6.68 -13.84
CA SER A 118 -3.34 -7.72 -14.33
C SER A 118 -4.06 -9.07 -14.42
N HIS A 119 -3.59 -9.93 -15.31
CA HIS A 119 -4.02 -11.33 -15.37
C HIS A 119 -3.79 -12.09 -14.03
N ASP A 120 -2.83 -11.66 -13.21
CA ASP A 120 -2.49 -12.25 -11.91
C ASP A 120 -3.34 -11.72 -10.73
N GLY A 121 -4.33 -10.87 -11.00
CA GLY A 121 -5.27 -10.36 -10.00
C GLY A 121 -4.81 -9.12 -9.21
N LEU A 122 -3.71 -8.47 -9.60
CA LEU A 122 -3.45 -7.08 -9.20
C LEU A 122 -4.47 -6.14 -9.84
N TYR A 123 -5.04 -5.25 -9.04
CA TYR A 123 -5.80 -4.09 -9.48
C TYR A 123 -5.07 -2.81 -9.08
N TYR A 124 -5.03 -1.84 -9.98
CA TYR A 124 -4.61 -0.48 -9.69
C TYR A 124 -5.61 0.51 -10.29
N GLU A 125 -5.90 1.58 -9.56
CA GLU A 125 -6.67 2.72 -10.04
C GLU A 125 -6.03 4.00 -9.53
N GLY A 126 -5.66 4.89 -10.43
CA GLY A 126 -4.98 6.11 -10.04
C GLY A 126 -4.28 6.80 -11.20
N GLN A 127 -3.32 7.63 -10.84
CA GLN A 127 -2.54 8.42 -11.76
C GLN A 127 -1.36 7.60 -12.35
N TRP A 128 -1.05 7.86 -13.61
CA TRP A 128 -0.02 7.21 -14.41
C TRP A 128 0.88 8.28 -15.04
N LEU A 129 2.15 7.94 -15.20
CA LEU A 129 3.15 8.75 -15.89
C LEU A 129 4.13 7.82 -16.58
N GLU A 130 4.18 7.87 -17.91
CA GLU A 130 5.11 7.06 -18.73
C GLU A 130 5.05 5.57 -18.36
N ASP A 131 3.86 4.97 -18.42
CA ASP A 131 3.59 3.55 -18.11
C ASP A 131 3.80 3.14 -16.65
N LYS A 132 4.00 4.11 -15.75
CA LYS A 132 4.21 3.84 -14.32
C LYS A 132 3.16 4.52 -13.46
N GLN A 133 2.69 3.80 -12.44
CA GLN A 133 1.89 4.38 -11.36
C GLN A 133 2.63 5.59 -10.78
N HIS A 134 1.94 6.71 -10.65
CA HIS A 134 2.51 7.97 -10.17
C HIS A 134 1.44 8.80 -9.48
N GLY A 135 1.77 9.67 -8.53
CA GLY A 135 0.78 10.45 -7.79
C GLY A 135 -0.13 9.59 -6.92
N ILE A 136 -1.39 9.98 -6.75
CA ILE A 136 -2.34 9.27 -5.88
C ILE A 136 -2.95 8.08 -6.61
N GLY A 137 -2.95 6.94 -5.94
CA GLY A 137 -3.59 5.74 -6.44
C GLY A 137 -3.99 4.74 -5.37
N LYS A 138 -4.72 3.73 -5.82
CA LYS A 138 -5.20 2.60 -5.03
C LYS A 138 -4.78 1.32 -5.70
N GLU A 139 -4.09 0.46 -4.95
CA GLU A 139 -3.66 -0.86 -5.39
C GLU A 139 -4.31 -1.94 -4.52
N ILE A 140 -4.84 -2.99 -5.15
CA ILE A 140 -5.30 -4.21 -4.48
C ILE A 140 -4.55 -5.37 -5.08
N ASN A 141 -3.83 -6.14 -4.26
CA ASN A 141 -3.12 -7.33 -4.76
C ASN A 141 -3.99 -8.59 -4.72
N SER A 142 -3.46 -9.70 -5.22
CA SER A 142 -4.14 -11.01 -5.25
C SER A 142 -4.50 -11.59 -3.87
N ARG A 143 -3.96 -11.02 -2.78
CA ARG A 143 -4.31 -11.36 -1.39
C ARG A 143 -5.38 -10.45 -0.80
N ASN A 144 -5.95 -9.53 -1.59
CA ASN A 144 -6.86 -8.47 -1.18
C ASN A 144 -6.26 -7.48 -0.17
N GLU A 145 -4.93 -7.37 -0.12
CA GLU A 145 -4.27 -6.28 0.61
C GLU A 145 -4.43 -5.01 -0.22
N CYS A 146 -4.87 -3.92 0.42
CA CYS A 146 -5.21 -2.66 -0.25
C CYS A 146 -4.25 -1.56 0.20
N TYR A 147 -3.57 -0.93 -0.73
CA TYR A 147 -2.80 0.30 -0.49
C TYR A 147 -3.51 1.48 -1.12
N GLU A 148 -3.72 2.56 -0.38
CA GLU A 148 -4.25 3.84 -0.84
C GLU A 148 -3.25 4.93 -0.45
N GLY A 149 -2.65 5.62 -1.42
CA GLY A 149 -1.62 6.62 -1.12
C GLY A 149 -0.84 7.07 -2.35
N GLU A 150 0.32 7.67 -2.09
CA GLU A 150 1.19 8.21 -3.12
C GLU A 150 2.11 7.15 -3.75
N PHE A 151 2.28 7.25 -5.06
CA PHE A 151 3.20 6.46 -5.86
C PHE A 151 4.17 7.38 -6.57
N VAL A 152 5.43 6.97 -6.67
CA VAL A 152 6.42 7.61 -7.53
C VAL A 152 7.03 6.54 -8.42
N ARG A 153 6.63 6.53 -9.70
CA ARG A 153 7.17 5.64 -10.73
C ARG A 153 7.07 4.15 -10.34
N GLY A 154 5.89 3.73 -9.90
CA GLY A 154 5.59 2.34 -9.50
C GLY A 154 5.92 2.00 -8.05
N VAL A 155 6.41 2.96 -7.25
CA VAL A 155 6.86 2.71 -5.88
C VAL A 155 6.01 3.50 -4.90
N LYS A 156 5.44 2.83 -3.88
CA LYS A 156 4.72 3.48 -2.78
C LYS A 156 5.67 4.43 -2.03
N GLN A 157 5.26 5.68 -1.90
CA GLN A 157 6.02 6.77 -1.31
C GLN A 157 5.07 7.67 -0.51
N GLY A 158 5.63 8.62 0.24
CA GLY A 158 4.83 9.66 0.89
C GLY A 158 3.82 9.10 1.89
N VAL A 159 2.68 9.75 2.04
CA VAL A 159 1.65 9.32 3.00
C VAL A 159 0.69 8.32 2.35
N GLY A 160 0.38 7.25 3.07
CA GLY A 160 -0.60 6.26 2.61
C GLY A 160 -1.18 5.39 3.72
N LYS A 161 -2.10 4.53 3.30
CA LYS A 161 -2.75 3.52 4.13
C LYS A 161 -2.59 2.15 3.49
N LEU A 162 -1.98 1.22 4.21
CA LEU A 162 -1.93 -0.19 3.84
C LEU A 162 -2.90 -0.98 4.72
N THR A 163 -3.96 -1.50 4.13
CA THR A 163 -4.97 -2.35 4.79
C THR A 163 -4.69 -3.79 4.42
N LEU A 164 -4.24 -4.61 5.38
CA LEU A 164 -4.01 -6.04 5.18
C LEU A 164 -5.33 -6.82 5.28
N ASN A 165 -6.23 -6.35 6.14
CA ASN A 165 -7.61 -6.80 6.29
C ASN A 165 -8.40 -5.77 7.12
N ALA A 166 -9.69 -6.02 7.35
CA ALA A 166 -10.57 -5.10 8.08
C ALA A 166 -10.08 -4.70 9.49
N GLU A 167 -9.20 -5.49 10.11
CA GLU A 167 -8.73 -5.27 11.48
C GLU A 167 -7.22 -5.03 11.61
N GLU A 168 -6.49 -5.07 10.50
CA GLU A 168 -5.03 -4.93 10.48
C GLU A 168 -4.60 -4.00 9.37
N PHE A 169 -4.02 -2.88 9.76
CA PHE A 169 -3.65 -1.81 8.83
C PHE A 169 -2.53 -0.93 9.37
N TYR A 170 -1.84 -0.26 8.45
CA TYR A 170 -0.88 0.79 8.70
C TYR A 170 -1.36 2.09 8.05
N GLU A 171 -1.26 3.20 8.78
CA GLU A 171 -1.49 4.57 8.28
C GLU A 171 -0.28 5.42 8.64
N GLY A 172 0.43 5.95 7.64
CA GLY A 172 1.65 6.70 7.88
C GLY A 172 2.47 6.94 6.61
N GLU A 173 3.74 7.25 6.82
CA GLU A 173 4.68 7.52 5.75
C GLU A 173 5.27 6.22 5.14
N PHE A 174 5.54 6.25 3.85
CA PHE A 174 6.15 5.20 3.07
C PHE A 174 7.40 5.74 2.39
N GLN A 175 8.46 4.93 2.38
CA GLN A 175 9.66 5.19 1.60
C GLN A 175 10.10 3.91 0.90
N ASN A 176 10.31 3.97 -0.41
CA ASN A 176 10.76 2.84 -1.23
C ASN A 176 9.89 1.58 -1.05
N GLY A 177 8.57 1.76 -0.97
CA GLY A 177 7.63 0.64 -0.77
C GLY A 177 7.47 0.15 0.67
N MET A 178 8.23 0.70 1.63
CA MET A 178 8.22 0.24 3.03
C MET A 178 7.66 1.31 3.98
N MET A 179 7.06 0.87 5.09
CA MET A 179 6.68 1.79 6.18
C MET A 179 7.92 2.54 6.69
N HIS A 180 7.82 3.85 6.77
CA HIS A 180 8.91 4.76 7.14
C HIS A 180 8.37 5.96 7.92
N GLY A 181 9.24 6.83 8.45
CA GLY A 181 8.83 8.11 9.04
C GLY A 181 7.88 7.92 10.22
N LYS A 182 6.83 8.75 10.32
CA LYS A 182 5.80 8.63 11.35
C LYS A 182 4.63 7.80 10.84
N GLY A 183 4.09 6.93 11.69
CA GLY A 183 2.91 6.13 11.33
C GLY A 183 2.33 5.36 12.49
N THR A 184 1.12 4.84 12.26
CA THR A 184 0.39 3.98 13.19
C THR A 184 0.10 2.63 12.54
N TYR A 185 0.55 1.55 13.19
CA TYR A 185 0.14 0.19 12.83
C TYR A 185 -0.87 -0.32 13.87
N THR A 186 -1.98 -0.85 13.40
CA THR A 186 -2.99 -1.56 14.21
C THR A 186 -2.98 -3.03 13.83
N TRP A 187 -2.79 -3.90 14.82
CA TRP A 187 -2.86 -5.35 14.65
C TRP A 187 -4.29 -5.87 14.88
N LYS A 188 -4.58 -7.08 14.38
CA LYS A 188 -5.90 -7.74 14.54
C LYS A 188 -6.41 -7.76 15.98
N ASN A 189 -5.52 -7.99 16.94
CA ASN A 189 -5.82 -8.03 18.37
C ASN A 189 -5.94 -6.63 19.02
N LYS A 190 -6.25 -5.60 18.23
CA LYS A 190 -6.39 -4.19 18.64
C LYS A 190 -5.18 -3.59 19.36
N LYS A 191 -4.04 -4.30 19.41
CA LYS A 191 -2.74 -3.72 19.72
C LYS A 191 -2.43 -2.66 18.68
N SER A 192 -1.79 -1.57 19.07
CA SER A 192 -1.34 -0.54 18.13
C SER A 192 0.01 0.04 18.52
N TYR A 193 0.75 0.51 17.52
CA TYR A 193 1.98 1.26 17.68
C TYR A 193 1.85 2.55 16.89
N THR A 194 2.06 3.68 17.54
CA THR A 194 2.15 5.00 16.91
C THR A 194 3.52 5.57 17.22
N GLY A 195 4.33 5.81 16.19
CA GLY A 195 5.70 6.26 16.41
C GLY A 195 6.52 6.30 15.12
N GLU A 196 7.83 6.23 15.29
CA GLU A 196 8.80 6.22 14.20
C GLU A 196 8.98 4.83 13.60
N TRP A 197 9.17 4.82 12.28
CA TRP A 197 9.36 3.65 11.45
C TRP A 197 10.58 3.83 10.55
N LYS A 198 11.32 2.75 10.38
CA LYS A 198 12.45 2.68 9.46
C LYS A 198 12.49 1.32 8.79
N GLU A 199 12.42 1.30 7.47
CA GLU A 199 12.51 0.08 6.64
C GLU A 199 11.54 -1.02 7.12
N GLY A 200 10.30 -0.63 7.42
CA GLY A 200 9.25 -1.55 7.88
C GLY A 200 9.32 -1.93 9.37
N GLN A 201 10.25 -1.38 10.15
CA GLN A 201 10.42 -1.71 11.57
C GLN A 201 10.15 -0.50 12.46
N MET A 202 9.62 -0.75 13.67
CA MET A 202 9.53 0.28 14.70
C MET A 202 10.95 0.64 15.15
N ASP A 203 11.37 1.88 14.92
CA ASP A 203 12.73 2.36 15.17
C ASP A 203 12.67 3.86 15.46
N GLY A 204 13.17 4.29 16.62
CA GLY A 204 12.96 5.64 17.15
C GLY A 204 11.89 5.69 18.25
N PHE A 205 11.35 6.87 18.54
CA PHE A 205 10.39 7.04 19.63
C PHE A 205 8.96 6.62 19.22
N GLY A 206 8.24 5.95 20.12
CA GLY A 206 6.86 5.57 19.86
C GLY A 206 6.08 5.09 21.08
N ILE A 207 4.78 4.93 20.88
CA ILE A 207 3.82 4.47 21.88
C ILE A 207 3.19 3.17 21.39
N MET A 208 3.41 2.09 22.14
CA MET A 208 2.74 0.81 21.96
C MET A 208 1.57 0.70 22.94
N LYS A 209 0.37 0.43 22.46
CA LYS A 209 -0.84 0.18 23.25
C LYS A 209 -1.34 -1.23 23.02
N TRP A 210 -1.80 -1.88 24.08
CA TRP A 210 -2.45 -3.19 24.02
C TRP A 210 -3.92 -3.04 24.40
N GLU A 211 -4.76 -3.94 23.89
CA GLU A 211 -6.21 -3.96 24.16
C GLU A 211 -6.54 -4.04 25.65
N ASP A 212 -5.70 -4.72 26.45
CA ASP A 212 -5.85 -4.86 27.90
C ASP A 212 -5.47 -3.60 28.70
N GLY A 213 -5.24 -2.47 28.02
CA GLY A 213 -4.92 -1.18 28.62
C GLY A 213 -3.45 -1.03 29.02
N ARG A 214 -2.60 -2.03 28.77
CA ARG A 214 -1.15 -1.81 28.87
C ARG A 214 -0.70 -0.79 27.84
N TYR A 215 0.32 -0.01 28.19
CA TYR A 215 1.04 0.79 27.21
C TYR A 215 2.52 0.91 27.54
N TYR A 216 3.32 1.11 26.50
CA TYR A 216 4.72 1.44 26.54
C TYR A 216 4.91 2.72 25.74
N GLU A 217 5.66 3.66 26.30
CA GLU A 217 6.06 4.90 25.65
C GLU A 217 7.57 5.05 25.81
N GLY A 218 8.32 5.09 24.71
CA GLY A 218 9.78 5.12 24.77
C GLY A 218 10.41 4.81 23.42
N ASN A 219 11.72 4.52 23.45
CA ASN A 219 12.46 4.25 22.23
C ASN A 219 12.31 2.78 21.78
N PHE A 220 12.38 2.59 20.48
CA PHE A 220 12.40 1.31 19.81
C PHE A 220 13.64 1.21 18.93
N GLN A 221 14.17 -0.01 18.81
CA GLN A 221 15.23 -0.34 17.87
C GLN A 221 14.92 -1.69 17.25
N LYS A 222 14.89 -1.77 15.92
CA LYS A 222 14.60 -3.02 15.18
C LYS A 222 13.36 -3.76 15.69
N GLY A 223 12.29 -3.03 15.96
CA GLY A 223 11.01 -3.60 16.40
C GLY A 223 10.91 -3.95 17.89
N LYS A 224 11.90 -3.62 18.73
CA LYS A 224 11.90 -3.94 20.17
C LYS A 224 12.07 -2.69 21.02
N GLN A 225 11.49 -2.68 22.23
CA GLN A 225 11.75 -1.62 23.20
C GLN A 225 13.26 -1.55 23.50
N HIS A 226 13.81 -0.34 23.46
CA HIS A 226 15.24 -0.10 23.63
C HIS A 226 15.44 1.29 24.27
N GLY A 227 16.55 1.53 24.95
CA GLY A 227 16.83 2.82 25.58
C GLY A 227 15.82 3.16 26.69
N GLU A 228 15.55 4.45 26.92
CA GLU A 228 14.62 4.87 27.96
C GLU A 228 13.15 4.66 27.55
N GLY A 229 12.33 4.22 28.51
CA GLY A 229 10.89 4.11 28.31
C GLY A 229 10.08 3.90 29.58
N THR A 230 8.80 4.22 29.47
CA THR A 230 7.77 4.02 30.48
C THR A 230 6.86 2.88 30.07
N PHE A 231 6.67 1.89 30.95
CA PHE A 231 5.70 0.81 30.75
C PHE A 231 4.66 0.83 31.86
N VAL A 232 3.39 0.80 31.50
CA VAL A 232 2.26 0.75 32.44
C VAL A 232 1.46 -0.53 32.24
N TRP A 233 1.19 -1.23 33.34
CA TRP A 233 0.42 -2.47 33.34
C TRP A 233 -0.31 -2.66 34.66
N LYS A 234 -1.61 -2.99 34.60
CA LYS A 234 -2.42 -3.34 35.79
C LYS A 234 -2.30 -2.31 36.94
N GLY A 235 -2.25 -1.02 36.62
CA GLY A 235 -2.08 0.09 37.56
C GLY A 235 -0.66 0.28 38.10
N LYS A 236 0.32 -0.51 37.64
CA LYS A 236 1.75 -0.37 37.97
C LYS A 236 2.46 0.35 36.84
N LYS A 237 3.58 1.00 37.14
CA LYS A 237 4.41 1.70 36.16
C LYS A 237 5.90 1.35 36.38
N TYR A 238 6.66 1.23 35.30
CA TYR A 238 8.11 1.18 35.31
C TYR A 238 8.64 2.29 34.42
N VAL A 239 9.65 3.01 34.89
CA VAL A 239 10.37 4.04 34.14
C VAL A 239 11.86 3.71 34.24
N GLY A 240 12.52 3.51 33.11
CA GLY A 240 13.96 3.24 33.06
C GLY A 240 14.39 2.63 31.74
N ALA A 241 15.60 2.07 31.73
CA ALA A 241 16.24 1.57 30.53
C ALA A 241 15.71 0.19 30.08
N TRP A 242 15.77 -0.01 28.76
CA TRP A 242 15.36 -1.21 28.05
C TRP A 242 16.46 -1.66 27.09
N ILE A 243 16.70 -2.97 27.02
CA ILE A 243 17.56 -3.58 26.01
C ILE A 243 16.83 -4.77 25.41
N ASN A 244 16.63 -4.74 24.09
CA ASN A 244 16.04 -5.84 23.31
C ASN A 244 14.68 -6.32 23.85
N GLY A 245 13.83 -5.40 24.32
CA GLY A 245 12.50 -5.70 24.85
C GLY A 245 12.45 -6.03 26.33
N TYR A 246 13.57 -5.98 27.04
CA TYR A 246 13.66 -6.28 28.47
C TYR A 246 14.08 -5.04 29.25
N GLN A 247 13.47 -4.82 30.42
CA GLN A 247 13.99 -3.81 31.34
C GLN A 247 15.40 -4.18 31.82
N GLU A 248 16.28 -3.19 31.90
CA GLU A 248 17.70 -3.36 32.20
C GLU A 248 18.22 -2.19 33.02
N GLY A 249 19.21 -2.43 33.87
CA GLY A 249 19.87 -1.37 34.65
C GLY A 249 18.99 -0.79 35.76
N GLU A 250 19.33 0.41 36.22
CA GLU A 250 18.55 1.11 37.22
C GLU A 250 17.21 1.60 36.64
N GLY A 251 16.12 1.41 37.38
CA GLY A 251 14.83 1.97 37.01
C GLY A 251 13.89 2.15 38.20
N THR A 252 12.89 3.00 38.02
CA THR A 252 11.89 3.34 39.03
C THR A 252 10.62 2.55 38.80
N TYR A 253 10.21 1.76 39.79
CA TYR A 253 8.93 1.05 39.79
C TYR A 253 7.92 1.81 40.65
N TYR A 254 6.70 1.96 40.15
CA TYR A 254 5.55 2.51 40.87
C TYR A 254 4.51 1.41 41.05
N ASP A 255 4.02 1.26 42.28
CA ASP A 255 2.92 0.35 42.59
C ASP A 255 1.54 0.94 42.24
N LYS A 256 0.48 0.24 42.63
CA LYS A 256 -0.91 0.65 42.33
C LYS A 256 -1.35 1.91 43.08
N GLN A 257 -0.64 2.26 44.16
CA GLN A 257 -0.88 3.43 44.99
C GLN A 257 -0.01 4.62 44.52
N GLY A 258 0.85 4.42 43.52
CA GLY A 258 1.77 5.42 43.02
C GLY A 258 3.05 5.54 43.85
N GLN A 259 3.30 4.65 44.81
CA GLN A 259 4.54 4.66 45.58
C GLN A 259 5.69 4.16 44.71
N SER A 260 6.79 4.91 44.68
CA SER A 260 7.96 4.62 43.85
C SER A 260 9.09 3.97 44.64
N ARG A 261 9.82 3.05 44.00
CA ARG A 261 11.09 2.50 44.49
C ARG A 261 12.06 2.30 43.34
N VAL A 262 13.32 2.63 43.55
CA VAL A 262 14.41 2.43 42.58
C VAL A 262 14.98 1.04 42.74
N GLY A 263 15.25 0.33 41.65
CA GLY A 263 15.91 -0.97 41.69
C GLY A 263 16.69 -1.32 40.43
N ILE A 264 17.52 -2.37 40.53
CA ILE A 264 18.48 -2.79 39.48
C ILE A 264 17.96 -4.01 38.72
N TRP A 265 17.50 -3.82 37.49
CA TRP A 265 16.85 -4.83 36.65
C TRP A 265 17.85 -5.48 35.70
N LYS A 266 17.62 -6.76 35.39
CA LYS A 266 18.40 -7.54 34.42
C LYS A 266 17.49 -8.51 33.67
N ASN A 267 17.49 -8.44 32.35
CA ASN A 267 16.66 -9.28 31.48
C ASN A 267 15.18 -9.27 31.89
N GLY A 268 14.65 -8.09 32.24
CA GLY A 268 13.25 -7.88 32.59
C GLY A 268 12.85 -8.40 33.98
N LYS A 269 13.82 -8.85 34.77
CA LYS A 269 13.62 -9.24 36.16
C LYS A 269 14.32 -8.27 37.08
N ARG A 270 13.64 -7.91 38.17
CA ARG A 270 14.30 -7.22 39.27
C ARG A 270 15.36 -8.11 39.90
N VAL A 271 16.57 -7.58 40.08
CA VAL A 271 17.63 -8.20 40.91
C VAL A 271 17.53 -7.70 42.35
N GLU A 272 17.60 -6.39 42.57
CA GLU A 272 17.59 -5.80 43.92
C GLU A 272 16.92 -4.41 43.97
N TRP A 273 16.49 -4.00 45.17
CA TRP A 273 16.07 -2.62 45.41
C TRP A 273 17.28 -1.80 45.84
N VAL A 274 17.39 -0.59 45.31
CA VAL A 274 18.35 0.39 45.81
C VAL A 274 17.82 0.91 47.15
N ASN A 275 18.57 0.67 48.22
CA ASN A 275 18.24 1.20 49.54
C ASN A 275 18.80 2.63 49.63
N ASP A 276 17.96 3.59 50.05
CA ASP A 276 18.41 4.94 50.37
C ASP A 276 19.31 4.91 51.62
N ILE A 277 20.62 4.72 51.42
CA ILE A 277 21.62 5.05 52.46
C ILE A 277 21.97 6.52 52.28
N SER A 278 21.06 7.42 52.66
CA SER A 278 21.38 8.85 52.80
C SER A 278 20.55 9.56 53.87
N SER A 279 20.37 8.91 55.03
CA SER A 279 20.05 9.63 56.27
C SER A 279 20.50 8.83 57.50
N SER A 280 21.81 8.59 57.60
CA SER A 280 22.45 8.18 58.85
C SER A 280 23.86 8.77 58.92
N ASN A 281 23.95 10.02 59.38
CA ASN A 281 25.08 10.59 60.12
C ASN A 281 24.71 12.01 60.60
N SER A 282 23.83 12.09 61.60
CA SER A 282 23.85 13.19 62.56
C SER A 282 24.25 12.57 63.90
N ILE A 283 25.55 12.53 64.13
CA ILE A 283 26.17 12.15 65.39
C ILE A 283 25.64 13.10 66.47
N GLU A 284 25.08 12.53 67.54
CA GLU A 284 24.88 13.19 68.81
C GLU A 284 26.21 13.81 69.28
N GLN A 285 26.24 15.13 69.45
CA GLN A 285 27.19 15.76 70.36
C GLN A 285 26.42 16.33 71.54
N THR A 286 26.39 15.53 72.59
CA THR A 286 26.20 15.94 73.97
C THR A 286 27.47 16.63 74.44
N ILE A 287 27.41 17.93 74.76
CA ILE A 287 28.12 18.57 75.88
C ILE A 287 27.16 19.60 76.48
#